data_AF-A0A8C6DSX6-F1
#
_entry.id   AF-A0A8C6DSX6-F1
#
_cell.length_a   1.000
_cell.length_b   1.000
_cell.length_c   1.000
_cell.angle_alpha   90.00
_cell.angle_beta   90.00
_cell.angle_gamma   90.00
#
_symmetry.space_group_name_H-M   'P 1'
#
loop_
_entity.id
_entity.type
_entity.pdbx_description
1 polymer ?
#
loop_
_entity_poly.entity_id
_entity_poly.type
_entity_poly.pdbx_seq_one_letter_code
_entity_poly.pdbx_strand_id
1 'polypeptide(L)'
;MPFKTEQQSLRPNLDFIQLLPRDSALQRERCCSFAQARGASTIGKCCGLRTARKLRSHRRDQKWHDKQYKKAHLGTALKASPFGGASHAKGIALEKVEVEAKQPNSAIRKCVRVQLIKNGKKERPRS
;
A
#
# COMPACT_ATOMS: atom_id res chain seq x y z
N MET A 1 -5.58 12.21 -48.33
CA MET A 1 -4.45 13.16 -48.32
C MET A 1 -4.30 13.71 -46.90
N PRO A 2 -3.20 13.40 -46.19
CA PRO A 2 -3.01 13.66 -44.77
C PRO A 2 -2.36 15.03 -44.52
N PHE A 3 -2.74 15.73 -43.45
CA PHE A 3 -2.04 16.93 -42.99
C PHE A 3 -1.52 16.74 -41.55
N LYS A 4 -0.23 16.40 -41.51
CA LYS A 4 0.84 16.64 -40.53
C LYS A 4 0.49 16.91 -39.05
N THR A 5 1.01 16.01 -38.23
CA THR A 5 1.81 16.19 -37.00
C THR A 5 2.31 17.61 -36.71
N GLU A 6 2.14 18.08 -35.47
CA GLU A 6 3.16 18.90 -34.81
C GLU A 6 3.19 18.67 -33.29
N GLN A 7 4.39 18.33 -32.81
CA GLN A 7 4.75 18.21 -31.41
C GLN A 7 5.09 19.60 -30.87
N GLN A 8 4.64 19.95 -29.67
CA GLN A 8 5.24 21.05 -28.91
C GLN A 8 5.70 20.53 -27.55
N SER A 9 7.00 20.30 -27.45
CA SER A 9 7.75 20.07 -26.23
C SER A 9 8.44 21.38 -25.83
N LEU A 10 8.10 21.95 -24.68
CA LEU A 10 9.02 22.79 -23.90
C LEU A 10 8.72 22.61 -22.39
N ARG A 11 9.65 21.99 -21.65
CA ARG A 11 9.87 22.24 -20.22
C ARG A 11 10.99 23.31 -20.09
N PRO A 12 11.46 23.74 -18.90
CA PRO A 12 10.90 23.71 -17.54
C PRO A 12 10.90 25.13 -16.90
N ASN A 13 10.24 25.31 -15.76
CA ASN A 13 10.66 26.35 -14.81
C ASN A 13 10.76 25.74 -13.41
N LEU A 14 12.02 25.64 -12.95
CA LEU A 14 12.49 25.86 -11.58
C LEU A 14 11.80 27.13 -11.02
N ASP A 15 11.41 27.31 -9.77
CA ASP A 15 11.70 26.70 -8.47
C ASP A 15 10.46 26.96 -7.58
N PHE A 16 10.32 26.24 -6.45
CA PHE A 16 10.12 26.83 -5.10
C PHE A 16 9.61 25.79 -4.07
N ILE A 17 10.58 25.05 -3.53
CA ILE A 17 10.78 24.65 -2.13
C ILE A 17 9.59 24.78 -1.15
N GLN A 18 9.15 23.65 -0.59
CA GLN A 18 9.04 23.49 0.86
C GLN A 18 9.65 22.17 1.30
N LEU A 19 10.77 22.31 2.02
CA LEU A 19 11.44 21.29 2.81
C LEU A 19 10.49 20.67 3.82
N LEU A 20 10.29 19.36 3.74
CA LEU A 20 9.75 18.53 4.81
C LEU A 20 10.73 17.40 5.13
N PRO A 21 10.76 16.92 6.37
CA PRO A 21 12.00 16.57 7.07
C PRO A 21 12.73 15.33 6.53
N ARG A 22 14.06 15.44 6.54
CA ARG A 22 14.98 14.31 6.69
C ARG A 22 14.62 13.54 7.97
N ASP A 23 14.96 12.25 7.96
CA ASP A 23 14.88 11.28 9.08
C ASP A 23 13.50 10.61 9.20
N SER A 24 13.30 9.35 8.82
CA SER A 24 13.87 8.21 9.56
C SER A 24 13.80 6.87 8.79
N ALA A 25 13.82 6.88 7.45
CA ALA A 25 13.69 5.65 6.66
C ALA A 25 15.02 5.09 6.11
N LEU A 26 16.13 5.80 6.31
CA LEU A 26 17.48 5.43 5.82
C LEU A 26 18.39 4.79 6.89
N GLN A 27 17.84 4.20 7.95
CA GLN A 27 18.61 3.47 8.97
C GLN A 27 18.31 1.97 9.02
N ARG A 28 17.91 1.35 7.90
CA ARG A 28 17.90 -0.12 7.76
C ARG A 28 18.52 -0.61 6.45
N GLU A 29 19.31 0.21 5.79
CA GLU A 29 20.13 -0.17 4.62
C GLU A 29 21.54 -0.64 5.03
N ARG A 30 21.89 -0.61 6.32
CA ARG A 30 23.18 -1.10 6.84
C ARG A 30 22.98 -2.22 7.85
N CYS A 31 22.81 -3.43 7.32
CA CYS A 31 23.31 -4.70 7.89
C CYS A 31 22.88 -5.88 7.00
N CYS A 32 22.95 -5.74 5.66
CA CYS A 32 22.76 -6.89 4.76
C CYS A 32 24.04 -7.28 4.01
N SER A 33 25.16 -6.59 4.26
CA SER A 33 26.38 -6.70 3.46
C SER A 33 27.66 -6.73 4.30
N PHE A 34 27.77 -7.64 5.26
CA PHE A 34 29.09 -8.12 5.66
C PHE A 34 29.01 -9.44 6.45
N ALA A 35 29.22 -10.56 5.75
CA ALA A 35 30.01 -11.73 6.19
C ALA A 35 29.58 -12.98 5.41
N GLN A 36 30.47 -13.37 4.49
CA GLN A 36 30.91 -14.76 4.27
C GLN A 36 29.93 -15.77 3.64
N ALA A 37 30.13 -16.07 2.36
CA ALA A 37 30.77 -17.33 1.94
C ALA A 37 30.71 -17.45 0.41
N ARG A 38 31.88 -17.58 -0.20
CA ARG A 38 32.03 -18.12 -1.57
C ARG A 38 31.56 -19.58 -1.53
N GLY A 39 30.77 -20.00 -2.52
CA GLY A 39 30.43 -21.40 -2.77
C GLY A 39 29.04 -21.83 -2.27
N ALA A 40 28.04 -21.74 -3.15
CA ALA A 40 26.99 -22.74 -3.37
C ALA A 40 25.99 -22.21 -4.40
N SER A 41 26.28 -22.45 -5.68
CA SER A 41 25.29 -22.40 -6.74
C SER A 41 24.49 -23.71 -6.73
N THR A 42 23.35 -23.73 -6.02
CA THR A 42 22.19 -24.57 -6.33
C THR A 42 20.94 -23.84 -5.85
N ILE A 43 19.89 -23.84 -6.68
CA ILE A 43 18.63 -23.11 -6.47
C ILE A 43 17.90 -23.75 -5.28
N GLY A 44 18.13 -23.29 -4.04
CA GLY A 44 17.50 -23.89 -2.85
C GLY A 44 17.97 -23.36 -1.49
N LYS A 45 17.26 -23.78 -0.43
CA LYS A 45 17.58 -23.46 0.98
C LYS A 45 18.82 -24.25 1.44
N CYS A 46 19.57 -23.73 2.42
CA CYS A 46 20.76 -24.41 2.94
C CYS A 46 20.40 -25.65 3.79
N CYS A 47 20.92 -26.83 3.46
CA CYS A 47 20.58 -28.11 4.11
C CYS A 47 21.58 -28.61 5.18
N GLY A 48 22.59 -27.82 5.57
CA GLY A 48 23.60 -28.24 6.54
C GLY A 48 23.11 -28.28 7.99
N LEU A 49 23.66 -29.18 8.81
CA LEU A 49 23.28 -29.37 10.23
C LEU A 49 23.37 -28.09 11.10
N ARG A 50 24.24 -27.14 10.73
CA ARG A 50 24.45 -25.86 11.44
C ARG A 50 23.85 -24.63 10.74
N THR A 51 22.84 -24.80 9.87
CA THR A 51 22.25 -23.68 9.06
C THR A 51 20.96 -23.08 9.63
N ALA A 52 20.52 -23.52 10.82
CA ALA A 52 19.24 -23.14 11.41
C ALA A 52 19.01 -21.61 11.50
N ARG A 53 20.04 -20.83 11.85
CA ARG A 53 19.95 -19.36 11.96
C ARG A 53 19.58 -18.72 10.62
N LYS A 54 20.24 -19.13 9.54
CA LYS A 54 20.01 -18.63 8.18
C LYS A 54 18.58 -18.97 7.72
N LEU A 55 18.13 -20.19 7.97
CA LEU A 55 16.75 -20.62 7.64
C LEU A 55 15.69 -19.80 8.38
N ARG A 56 15.91 -19.50 9.67
CA ARG A 56 14.99 -18.66 10.47
C ARG A 56 14.93 -17.22 9.95
N SER A 57 16.06 -16.60 9.65
CA SER A 57 16.09 -15.24 9.08
C SER A 57 15.39 -15.21 7.71
N HIS A 58 15.75 -16.13 6.82
CA HIS A 58 15.14 -16.24 5.50
C HIS A 58 13.62 -16.41 5.56
N ARG A 59 13.10 -17.26 6.47
CA ARG A 59 11.66 -17.44 6.65
C ARG A 59 10.98 -16.17 7.16
N ARG A 60 11.64 -15.39 8.01
CA ARG A 60 11.13 -14.13 8.56
C ARG A 60 10.97 -13.10 7.45
N ASP A 61 11.99 -12.97 6.61
CA ASP A 61 11.98 -12.05 5.46
C ASP A 61 10.90 -12.45 4.46
N GLN A 62 10.81 -13.75 4.14
CA GLN A 62 9.75 -14.28 3.29
C GLN A 62 8.34 -14.07 3.86
N LYS A 63 8.19 -14.09 5.19
CA LYS A 63 6.89 -13.89 5.86
C LYS A 63 6.33 -12.50 5.60
N TRP A 64 7.18 -11.49 5.39
CA TRP A 64 6.74 -10.13 5.08
C TRP A 64 6.17 -9.95 3.68
N HIS A 65 6.44 -10.88 2.75
CA HIS A 65 5.79 -10.89 1.43
C HIS A 65 4.36 -11.43 1.48
N ASP A 66 3.98 -12.15 2.53
CA ASP A 66 2.60 -12.57 2.74
C ASP A 66 1.72 -11.35 3.08
N LYS A 67 0.72 -11.11 2.24
CA LYS A 67 -0.23 -10.00 2.36
C LYS A 67 -1.01 -10.06 3.67
N GLN A 68 -1.37 -11.25 4.15
CA GLN A 68 -2.12 -11.41 5.40
C GLN A 68 -1.24 -11.06 6.60
N TYR A 69 -0.02 -11.59 6.63
CA TYR A 69 0.95 -11.29 7.67
C TYR A 69 1.27 -9.80 7.74
N LYS A 70 1.52 -9.17 6.58
CA LYS A 70 1.80 -7.74 6.47
C LYS A 70 0.63 -6.89 6.99
N LYS A 71 -0.62 -7.22 6.66
CA LYS A 71 -1.81 -6.49 7.13
C LYS A 71 -1.98 -6.56 8.65
N ALA A 72 -1.73 -7.73 9.25
CA ALA A 72 -1.83 -7.92 10.69
C ALA A 72 -0.72 -7.18 11.46
N HIS A 73 0.52 -7.19 10.96
CA HIS A 73 1.68 -6.68 11.69
C HIS A 73 1.97 -5.19 11.44
N LEU A 74 1.47 -4.59 10.35
CA LEU A 74 1.62 -3.15 10.10
C LEU A 74 0.56 -2.29 10.80
N GLY A 75 -0.46 -2.88 11.43
CA GLY A 75 -1.54 -2.13 12.07
C GLY A 75 -2.38 -1.29 11.10
N THR A 76 -2.33 -1.58 9.79
CA THR A 76 -3.04 -0.83 8.74
C THR A 76 -4.55 -0.82 8.97
N ALA A 77 -5.10 -1.87 9.56
CA ALA A 77 -6.52 -1.96 9.89
C ALA A 77 -6.95 -0.90 10.91
N LEU A 78 -6.09 -0.53 11.86
CA LEU A 78 -6.43 0.47 12.89
C LEU A 78 -6.26 1.89 12.36
N LYS A 79 -5.20 2.13 11.58
CA LYS A 79 -4.84 3.48 11.10
C LYS A 79 -5.60 3.89 9.84
N ALA A 80 -5.63 3.03 8.82
CA ALA A 80 -6.16 3.36 7.51
C ALA A 80 -7.65 3.03 7.36
N SER A 81 -8.16 2.02 8.08
CA SER A 81 -9.59 1.71 7.98
C SER A 81 -10.43 2.78 8.68
N PRO A 82 -11.59 3.13 8.11
CA PRO A 82 -12.47 4.12 8.71
C PRO A 82 -13.20 3.60 9.96
N PHE A 83 -13.40 2.28 10.03
CA PHE A 83 -14.00 1.61 11.19
C PHE A 83 -13.00 1.37 12.33
N GLY A 84 -11.70 1.56 12.10
CA GLY A 84 -10.67 1.40 13.13
C GLY A 84 -10.58 -0.03 13.67
N GLY A 85 -10.92 -1.05 12.87
CA GLY A 85 -10.91 -2.46 13.30
C GLY A 85 -12.22 -2.98 13.91
N ALA A 86 -13.24 -2.13 14.08
CA ALA A 86 -14.58 -2.57 14.48
C ALA A 86 -15.36 -3.18 13.30
N SER A 87 -16.29 -4.09 13.59
CA SER A 87 -17.18 -4.69 12.59
C SER A 87 -18.23 -3.69 12.07
N HIS A 88 -18.75 -2.82 12.94
CA HIS A 88 -19.81 -1.86 12.62
C HIS A 88 -19.53 -0.47 13.21
N ALA A 89 -20.24 0.55 12.72
CA ALA A 89 -20.23 1.89 13.30
C ALA A 89 -21.54 2.64 13.04
N LYS A 90 -21.84 3.59 13.93
CA LYS A 90 -22.94 4.54 13.79
C LYS A 90 -22.46 5.79 13.03
N GLY A 91 -23.32 6.34 12.18
CA GLY A 91 -23.02 7.53 11.41
C GLY A 91 -24.26 8.36 11.08
N ILE A 92 -24.01 9.59 10.63
CA ILE A 92 -25.03 10.56 10.20
C ILE A 92 -25.04 10.59 8.67
N ALA A 93 -26.23 10.56 8.07
CA ALA A 93 -26.40 10.69 6.63
C ALA A 93 -26.24 12.15 6.20
N LEU A 94 -25.47 12.39 5.13
CA LEU A 94 -25.24 13.72 4.57
C LEU A 94 -26.06 13.94 3.30
N GLU A 95 -25.71 13.23 2.24
CA GLU A 95 -26.32 13.38 0.92
C GLU A 95 -26.65 12.02 0.29
N LYS A 96 -27.69 12.02 -0.55
CA LYS A 96 -28.07 10.87 -1.38
C LYS A 96 -27.19 10.89 -2.64
N VAL A 97 -26.56 9.76 -2.94
CA VAL A 97 -25.67 9.59 -4.09
C VAL A 97 -26.15 8.42 -4.93
N GLU A 98 -26.13 8.59 -6.24
CA GLU A 98 -26.49 7.53 -7.18
C GLU A 98 -25.20 7.05 -7.84
N VAL A 99 -24.84 5.79 -7.64
CA VAL A 99 -23.61 5.21 -8.18
C VAL A 99 -23.97 4.29 -9.33
N GLU A 100 -23.42 4.58 -10.50
CA GLU A 100 -23.55 3.74 -11.68
C GLU A 100 -22.83 2.41 -11.46
N ALA A 101 -23.44 1.31 -11.92
CA ALA A 101 -22.80 0.01 -11.91
C ALA A 101 -21.58 -0.01 -12.86
N LYS A 102 -20.57 -0.82 -12.53
CA LYS A 102 -19.49 -1.10 -13.47
C LYS A 102 -20.04 -1.83 -14.69
N GLN A 103 -19.57 -1.40 -15.87
CA GLN A 103 -19.80 -2.09 -17.15
C GLN A 103 -19.54 -3.59 -16.97
N PRO A 104 -20.38 -4.50 -17.51
CA PRO A 104 -21.34 -4.35 -18.62
C PRO A 104 -22.81 -4.03 -18.22
N ASN A 105 -23.10 -3.75 -16.94
CA ASN A 105 -24.46 -3.50 -16.47
C ASN A 105 -24.82 -2.01 -16.46
N SER A 106 -26.07 -1.66 -16.75
CA SER A 106 -26.57 -0.27 -16.83
C SER A 106 -27.42 0.18 -15.62
N ALA A 107 -27.35 -0.53 -14.50
CA ALA A 107 -28.18 -0.25 -13.32
C ALA A 107 -27.61 0.86 -12.41
N ILE A 108 -28.51 1.65 -11.79
CA ILE A 108 -28.16 2.69 -10.81
C ILE A 108 -28.36 2.14 -9.39
N ARG A 109 -27.32 2.23 -8.55
CA ARG A 109 -27.37 1.83 -7.13
C ARG A 109 -27.58 3.06 -6.25
N LYS A 110 -28.68 3.08 -5.50
CA LYS A 110 -28.99 4.16 -4.54
C LYS A 110 -28.09 4.00 -3.32
N CYS A 111 -27.24 5.00 -3.08
CA CYS A 111 -26.24 5.03 -2.02
C CYS A 111 -26.41 6.31 -1.17
N VAL A 112 -25.80 6.32 0.01
CA VAL A 112 -25.78 7.50 0.89
C VAL A 112 -24.36 7.72 1.37
N ARG A 113 -23.91 8.98 1.43
CA ARG A 113 -22.65 9.33 2.09
C ARG A 113 -22.89 9.51 3.58
N VAL A 114 -22.05 8.85 4.37
CA VAL A 114 -22.21 8.78 5.83
C VAL A 114 -20.95 9.30 6.51
N GLN A 115 -21.13 10.15 7.51
CA GLN A 115 -20.06 10.57 8.40
C GLN A 115 -20.11 9.75 9.69
N LEU A 116 -19.00 9.12 10.06
CA LEU A 116 -18.92 8.32 11.28
C LEU A 116 -18.82 9.24 12.50
N ILE A 117 -19.66 8.99 13.51
CA ILE A 117 -19.69 9.81 14.75
C ILE A 117 -18.36 9.71 15.50
N LYS A 118 -17.80 8.49 15.59
CA LYS A 118 -16.59 8.21 16.36
C LYS A 118 -15.31 8.88 15.86
N ASN A 119 -15.21 9.15 14.55
CA ASN A 119 -13.96 9.56 13.90
C ASN A 119 -14.10 10.83 13.06
N GLY A 120 -15.33 11.33 12.83
CA GLY A 120 -15.61 12.41 11.88
C GLY A 120 -15.28 12.09 10.41
N LYS A 121 -14.74 10.90 10.12
CA LYS A 121 -14.37 10.43 8.78
C LYS A 121 -15.63 10.26 7.92
N LYS A 122 -15.56 10.74 6.67
CA LYS A 122 -16.64 10.64 5.68
C LYS A 122 -16.40 9.42 4.78
N GLU A 123 -17.33 8.48 4.82
CA GLU A 123 -17.31 7.32 3.94
C GLU A 123 -17.91 7.66 2.58
N ARG A 124 -17.17 7.32 1.52
CA ARG A 124 -17.64 7.42 0.14
C ARG A 124 -18.05 6.03 -0.35
N PRO A 125 -19.21 5.89 -1.01
CA PRO A 125 -19.55 4.64 -1.66
C PRO A 125 -18.51 4.34 -2.75
N ARG A 126 -18.04 3.10 -2.82
CA ARG A 126 -17.20 2.64 -3.94
C ARG A 126 -18.09 2.22 -5.10
N SER A 127 -17.69 2.59 -6.32
CA SER A 127 -18.25 2.09 -7.57
C SER A 127 -17.89 0.63 -7.83
#